data_AF-A0AAW3ZR08-F1
#
_entry.id   AF-A0AAW3ZR08-F1
#
_cell.length_a   1.000
_cell.length_b   1.000
_cell.length_c   1.000
_cell.angle_alpha   90.00
_cell.angle_beta   90.00
_cell.angle_gamma   90.00
#
_symmetry.space_group_name_H-M   'P 1'
#
loop_
_entity.id
_entity.type
_entity.pdbx_description
1 polymer ?
#
loop_
_entity_poly.entity_id
_entity_poly.type
_entity_poly.pdbx_seq_one_letter_code
_entity_poly.pdbx_strand_id
1 'polypeptide(L)'
;MGYPRSQLMDPTVSGTYHCVSRCVRRAFLCGDDVFSGRNFDHRKQWIEDRLLFLAEVFSVSVLAYAVMSNHVHVVVHMAPEQVDRQTWTAIN
;
A
#
# COMPACT_ATOMS: atom_id res chain seq x y z
N MET A 1 -13.94 3.04 -14.80
CA MET A 1 -14.42 4.37 -14.36
C MET A 1 -13.94 4.56 -12.93
N GLY A 2 -13.06 5.54 -12.69
CA GLY A 2 -12.60 5.85 -11.33
C GLY A 2 -13.41 7.04 -10.80
N TYR A 3 -14.02 6.89 -9.63
CA TYR A 3 -14.60 8.02 -8.91
C TYR A 3 -13.47 8.81 -8.22
N PRO A 4 -13.61 10.13 -8.04
CA PRO A 4 -12.70 10.92 -7.21
C PRO A 4 -12.55 10.28 -5.82
N ARG A 5 -11.31 10.25 -5.31
CA ARG A 5 -11.01 9.69 -3.99
C ARG A 5 -11.93 10.27 -2.90
N SER A 6 -12.19 11.57 -2.91
CA SER A 6 -13.07 12.24 -1.94
C SER A 6 -14.54 11.80 -1.98
N GLN A 7 -14.98 11.12 -3.04
CA GLN A 7 -16.31 10.52 -3.11
C GLN A 7 -16.32 9.07 -2.60
N LEU A 8 -15.15 8.44 -2.53
CA LEU A 8 -14.97 7.04 -2.09
C LEU A 8 -14.56 6.93 -0.63
N MET A 9 -13.92 7.98 -0.08
CA MET A 9 -13.44 8.00 1.30
C MET A 9 -13.74 9.34 1.97
N ASP A 10 -14.19 9.24 3.22
CA ASP A 10 -14.17 10.35 4.17
C ASP A 10 -12.86 10.25 4.97
N PRO A 11 -11.96 11.25 4.89
CA PRO A 11 -10.69 11.21 5.61
C PRO A 11 -10.82 11.36 7.14
N THR A 12 -12.01 11.70 7.65
CA THR A 12 -12.26 11.96 9.08
C THR A 12 -12.85 10.76 9.80
N VAL A 13 -13.20 9.71 9.07
CA VAL A 13 -13.88 8.52 9.61
C VAL A 13 -12.99 7.30 9.42
N SER A 14 -12.99 6.42 10.40
CA SER A 14 -12.29 5.14 10.32
C SER A 14 -12.88 4.27 9.21
N GLY A 15 -12.03 3.55 8.48
CA GLY A 15 -12.48 2.77 7.34
C GLY A 15 -11.44 1.80 6.82
N THR A 16 -11.91 0.70 6.23
CA THR A 16 -11.06 -0.30 5.60
C THR A 16 -11.13 -0.17 4.08
N TYR A 17 -9.96 -0.06 3.45
CA TYR A 17 -9.84 0.21 2.01
C TYR A 17 -8.91 -0.79 1.35
N HIS A 18 -9.32 -1.24 0.16
CA HIS A 18 -8.47 -2.02 -0.74
C HIS A 18 -7.82 -1.08 -1.75
N CYS A 19 -6.54 -0.81 -1.54
CA CYS A 19 -5.73 0.03 -2.40
C CYS A 19 -4.98 -0.82 -3.41
N VAL A 20 -5.02 -0.42 -4.68
CA VAL A 20 -4.32 -1.12 -5.76
C VAL A 20 -3.52 -0.11 -6.57
N SER A 21 -2.24 -0.40 -6.77
CA SER A 21 -1.39 0.38 -7.69
C SER A 21 -0.76 -0.55 -8.69
N ARG A 22 -0.87 -0.22 -9.98
CA ARG A 22 -0.39 -1.04 -11.09
C ARG A 22 0.51 -0.21 -11.99
N CYS A 23 1.65 -0.78 -12.36
CA CYS A 23 2.51 -0.20 -13.38
C CYS A 23 1.80 -0.21 -14.74
N VAL A 24 1.88 0.92 -15.44
CA VAL A 24 1.38 1.08 -16.80
C VAL A 24 2.52 1.04 -17.81
N ARG A 25 2.20 1.07 -19.11
CA ARG A 25 3.19 1.13 -20.22
C ARG A 25 4.23 0.00 -20.19
N ARG A 26 3.82 -1.21 -19.80
CA ARG A 26 4.69 -2.38 -19.66
C ARG A 26 5.88 -2.17 -18.69
N ALA A 27 5.77 -1.22 -17.76
CA ALA A 27 6.69 -1.18 -16.63
C ALA A 27 6.37 -2.32 -15.64
N PHE A 28 7.38 -2.78 -14.93
CA PHE A 28 7.28 -3.79 -13.89
C PHE A 28 7.86 -3.23 -12.59
N LEU A 29 7.22 -3.55 -11.46
CA LEU A 29 7.75 -3.29 -10.13
C LEU A 29 8.88 -4.28 -9.82
N CYS A 30 8.61 -5.56 -10.08
CA CYS A 30 9.43 -6.73 -9.75
C CYS A 30 9.29 -7.79 -10.86
N GLY A 31 9.92 -8.96 -10.68
CA GLY A 31 9.87 -10.07 -11.64
C GLY A 31 10.94 -10.01 -12.72
N ASP A 32 10.81 -10.90 -13.69
CA ASP A 32 11.76 -11.02 -14.80
C ASP A 32 11.50 -9.96 -15.87
N ASP A 33 12.53 -9.17 -16.17
CA ASP A 33 12.54 -8.28 -17.32
C ASP A 33 13.12 -9.02 -18.53
N VAL A 34 12.25 -9.35 -19.49
CA VAL A 34 12.62 -10.06 -20.72
C VAL A 34 13.58 -9.29 -21.62
N PHE A 35 13.65 -7.96 -21.51
CA PHE A 35 14.53 -7.15 -22.37
C PHE A 35 15.96 -7.11 -21.83
N SER A 36 16.12 -6.94 -20.51
CA SER A 36 17.46 -6.95 -19.89
C SER A 36 17.91 -8.34 -19.43
N GLY A 37 17.01 -9.32 -19.36
CA GLY A 37 17.27 -10.67 -18.83
C GLY A 37 17.46 -10.71 -17.30
N ARG A 38 17.11 -9.64 -16.59
CA ARG A 38 17.34 -9.51 -15.14
C ARG A 38 16.07 -9.79 -14.35
N ASN A 39 16.22 -10.44 -13.21
CA ASN A 39 15.15 -10.60 -12.23
C ASN A 39 15.22 -9.49 -11.16
N PHE A 40 14.07 -8.87 -10.87
CA PHE A 40 13.93 -7.77 -9.91
C PHE A 40 13.08 -8.13 -8.68
N ASP A 41 12.90 -9.42 -8.36
CA ASP A 41 12.08 -9.85 -7.22
C ASP A 41 12.63 -9.45 -5.85
N HIS A 42 13.92 -9.13 -5.75
CA HIS A 42 14.48 -8.53 -4.53
C HIS A 42 13.75 -7.27 -4.07
N ARG A 43 13.09 -6.55 -5.00
CA ARG A 43 12.29 -5.36 -4.69
C ARG A 43 10.99 -5.67 -3.95
N LYS A 44 10.50 -6.92 -3.99
CA LYS A 44 9.31 -7.33 -3.24
C LYS A 44 9.53 -7.05 -1.75
N GLN A 45 10.64 -7.53 -1.21
CA GLN A 45 10.99 -7.27 0.19
C GLN A 45 11.07 -5.77 0.50
N TRP A 46 11.67 -4.96 -0.38
CA TRP A 46 11.73 -3.51 -0.17
C TRP A 46 10.35 -2.85 -0.09
N ILE A 47 9.39 -3.33 -0.89
CA ILE A 47 8.01 -2.85 -0.86
C ILE A 47 7.34 -3.27 0.45
N GLU A 48 7.53 -4.51 0.88
CA GLU A 48 6.97 -5.03 2.14
C GLU A 48 7.52 -4.25 3.34
N ASP A 49 8.84 -4.12 3.44
CA ASP A 49 9.51 -3.34 4.50
C ASP A 49 9.01 -1.90 4.52
N ARG A 50 8.82 -1.31 3.34
CA ARG A 50 8.30 0.06 3.22
C ARG A 50 6.85 0.17 3.66
N LEU A 51 5.99 -0.81 3.36
CA LEU A 51 4.60 -0.82 3.80
C LEU A 51 4.51 -0.90 5.33
N LEU A 52 5.29 -1.78 5.95
CA LEU A 52 5.34 -1.93 7.41
C LEU A 52 5.87 -0.66 8.07
N PHE A 53 6.99 -0.10 7.57
CA PHE A 53 7.51 1.17 8.07
C PHE A 53 6.50 2.31 7.98
N LEU A 54 5.75 2.41 6.88
CA LEU A 54 4.72 3.46 6.73
C LEU A 54 3.54 3.24 7.69
N ALA A 55 3.19 1.99 8.00
CA ALA A 55 2.18 1.68 9.02
C ALA A 55 2.64 2.10 10.42
N GLU A 56 3.94 2.11 10.71
CA GLU A 56 4.43 2.63 11.99
C GLU A 56 4.29 4.15 12.10
N VAL A 57 4.43 4.86 10.97
CA VAL A 57 4.44 6.33 10.92
C VAL A 57 3.03 6.93 10.82
N PHE A 58 2.14 6.30 10.06
CA PHE A 58 0.79 6.80 9.82
C PHE A 58 -0.24 6.01 10.63
N SER A 59 -1.37 6.63 10.99
CA SER A 59 -2.48 5.95 11.68
C SER A 59 -3.27 5.02 10.74
N VAL A 60 -2.56 3.98 10.29
CA VAL A 60 -2.99 3.03 9.28
C VAL A 60 -2.45 1.65 9.66
N SER A 61 -3.33 0.67 9.82
CA SER A 61 -2.95 -0.74 9.98
C SER A 61 -2.98 -1.44 8.64
N VAL A 62 -1.93 -2.18 8.30
CA VAL A 62 -1.91 -3.06 7.10
C VAL A 62 -2.50 -4.41 7.48
N LEU A 63 -3.71 -4.70 6.98
CA LEU A 63 -4.42 -5.95 7.28
C LEU A 63 -4.00 -7.09 6.36
N ALA A 64 -3.67 -6.77 5.11
CA ALA A 64 -3.17 -7.72 4.12
C ALA A 64 -2.44 -6.97 3.01
N TYR A 65 -1.48 -7.63 2.36
CA TYR A 65 -0.87 -7.11 1.15
C TYR A 65 -0.50 -8.25 0.18
N ALA A 66 -0.34 -7.92 -1.09
CA ALA A 66 0.23 -8.81 -2.09
C ALA A 66 1.09 -8.00 -3.07
N VAL A 67 2.38 -8.36 -3.18
CA VAL A 67 3.31 -7.72 -4.10
C VAL A 67 3.52 -8.62 -5.32
N MET A 68 3.00 -8.19 -6.46
CA MET A 68 3.12 -8.88 -7.74
C MET A 68 4.15 -8.18 -8.63
N SER A 69 4.52 -8.80 -9.76
CA SER A 69 5.54 -8.26 -10.66
C SER A 69 5.18 -6.88 -11.23
N ASN A 70 3.90 -6.60 -11.47
CA ASN A 70 3.45 -5.34 -12.08
C ASN A 70 2.42 -4.55 -11.26
N HIS A 71 2.06 -5.01 -10.06
CA HIS A 71 1.12 -4.29 -9.21
C HIS A 71 1.23 -4.72 -7.75
N VAL A 72 0.67 -3.89 -6.88
CA VAL A 72 0.51 -4.18 -5.45
C VAL A 72 -0.96 -4.09 -5.08
N HIS A 73 -1.38 -4.96 -4.20
CA HIS A 73 -2.63 -4.87 -3.47
C HIS A 73 -2.31 -4.64 -2.00
N VAL A 74 -2.97 -3.68 -1.36
CA VAL A 74 -2.80 -3.39 0.06
C VAL A 74 -4.19 -3.16 0.66
N VAL A 75 -4.54 -3.93 1.67
CA VAL A 75 -5.75 -3.73 2.47
C VAL A 75 -5.32 -3.00 3.73
N VAL A 76 -5.82 -1.79 3.89
CA VAL A 76 -5.48 -0.91 5.01
C VAL A 76 -6.72 -0.56 5.81
N HIS A 77 -6.57 -0.46 7.13
CA HIS A 77 -7.55 0.16 8.00
C HIS A 77 -7.00 1.52 8.45
N MET A 78 -7.71 2.60 8.14
CA MET A 78 -7.37 3.94 8.61
C MET A 78 -8.12 4.24 9.91
N ALA A 79 -7.41 4.85 10.87
CA ALA A 79 -7.94 5.25 12.18
C ALA A 79 -7.63 6.74 12.44
N PRO A 80 -8.19 7.69 11.67
CA PRO A 80 -7.89 9.12 11.81
C PRO A 80 -8.16 9.66 13.22
N GLU A 81 -9.13 9.11 13.94
CA GLU A 81 -9.46 9.50 15.31
C GLU A 81 -8.32 9.27 16.32
N GLN A 82 -7.42 8.32 16.05
CA GLN A 82 -6.26 8.06 16.89
C GLN A 82 -5.14 9.10 16.71
N VAL A 83 -5.10 9.76 15.55
CA VAL A 83 -4.20 10.90 15.32
C VAL A 83 -4.66 12.09 16.15
N ASP A 84 -5.95 12.43 16.07
CA ASP A 84 -6.55 13.55 16.79
C ASP A 84 -6.39 13.42 18.31
N ARG A 85 -6.49 12.18 18.82
CA ARG A 85 -6.32 11.86 20.24
C ARG A 85 -4.86 11.68 20.66
N GLN A 86 -3.91 11.70 19.72
CA GLN A 86 -2.50 11.40 19.96
C GLN A 86 -2.27 10.02 20.62
N THR A 87 -3.10 9.05 20.26
CA THR A 87 -3.06 7.69 20.82
C THR A 87 -2.53 6.65 19.83
N TRP A 88 -2.15 7.06 18.61
CA TRP A 88 -1.62 6.11 17.62
C TRP A 88 -0.40 5.38 18.18
N THR A 89 -0.50 4.05 18.18
CA THR A 89 0.63 3.16 18.46
C THR A 89 0.63 2.12 17.36
N ALA A 90 1.77 1.96 16.69
CA ALA A 90 1.92 0.95 15.67
C ALA A 90 1.58 -0.43 16.25
N ILE A 91 0.59 -1.10 15.66
CA ILE A 91 0.28 -2.49 15.97
C ILE A 91 1.13 -3.32 15.02
N ASN A 92 2.30 -3.76 15.49
CA ASN A 92 3.08 -4.80 14.81
C ASN A 92 2.60 -6.18 15.28
#